data_AF-A3YGR5-F1
#
_entry.id   AF-A3YGR5-F1
#
_cell.length_a   1.000
_cell.length_b   1.000
_cell.length_c   1.000
_cell.angle_alpha   90.00
_cell.angle_beta   90.00
_cell.angle_gamma   90.00
#
_symmetry.space_group_name_H-M   'P 1'
#
loop_
_entity.id
_entity.type
_entity.pdbx_description
1 polymer ?
#
loop_
_entity_poly.entity_id
_entity_poly.type
_entity_poly.pdbx_seq_one_letter_code
_entity_poly.pdbx_strand_id
1 'polypeptide(L)'
;MSIMHTKMITAKGKEAMLTKTRETADKIEAHFDTIENEIFNGDAFLKWRGSFDMKKVIIKKEGADVKIDYDIRLLNWPDGLSIKVYKHKALGVFAYLKDEEECQKYLNEKPVACRYWRESFYFSHRENLDSERYVLLEGNEMQDNDTHQCLEKIKCHLEEITNILSKCQ
;
A
#
# COMPACT_ATOMS: atom_id res chain seq x y z
N MET A 1 4.32 45.97 -11.48
CA MET A 1 4.27 45.07 -12.65
C MET A 1 5.06 43.82 -12.31
N SER A 2 4.41 42.66 -12.21
CA SER A 2 5.06 41.39 -11.85
C SER A 2 5.42 40.63 -13.12
N ILE A 3 6.71 40.35 -13.32
CA ILE A 3 7.20 39.59 -14.47
C ILE A 3 7.16 38.11 -14.08
N MET A 4 6.18 37.37 -14.60
CA MET A 4 6.14 35.91 -14.51
C MET A 4 7.34 35.32 -15.28
N HIS A 5 8.36 34.86 -14.56
CA HIS A 5 9.44 34.06 -15.14
C HIS A 5 8.94 32.64 -15.41
N THR A 6 8.38 32.42 -16.60
CA THR A 6 8.13 31.06 -17.11
C THR A 6 9.47 30.50 -17.60
N LYS A 7 10.09 29.61 -16.81
CA LYS A 7 11.28 28.87 -17.25
C LYS A 7 10.92 27.99 -18.45
N MET A 8 11.42 28.32 -19.63
CA MET A 8 11.32 27.44 -20.80
C MET A 8 12.27 26.25 -20.62
N ILE A 9 11.70 25.05 -20.48
CA ILE A 9 12.45 23.79 -20.47
C ILE A 9 12.75 23.42 -21.93
N THR A 10 14.03 23.20 -22.26
CA THR A 10 14.44 22.78 -23.61
C THR A 10 13.96 21.37 -23.94
N ALA A 11 13.83 21.02 -25.23
CA ALA A 11 13.41 19.67 -25.64
C ALA A 11 14.30 18.56 -25.04
N LYS A 12 15.63 18.77 -25.01
CA LYS A 12 16.57 17.87 -24.31
C LYS A 12 16.32 17.78 -22.81
N GLY A 13 15.96 18.90 -22.16
CA GLY A 13 15.59 18.90 -20.74
C GLY A 13 14.30 18.15 -20.45
N LYS A 14 13.31 18.23 -21.37
CA LYS A 14 12.05 17.48 -21.27
C LYS A 14 12.28 15.98 -21.45
N GLU A 15 13.09 15.58 -22.42
CA GLU A 15 13.44 14.18 -22.68
C GLU A 15 14.18 13.55 -21.50
N ALA A 16 15.20 14.22 -20.94
CA ALA A 16 15.93 13.74 -19.77
C ALA A 16 15.03 13.58 -18.52
N MET A 17 14.08 14.49 -18.32
CA MET A 17 13.10 14.40 -17.23
C MET A 17 12.18 13.19 -17.40
N LEU A 18 11.68 12.95 -18.61
CA LEU A 18 10.80 11.81 -18.92
C LEU A 18 11.51 10.47 -18.69
N THR A 19 12.77 10.35 -19.13
CA THR A 19 13.59 9.16 -18.91
C THR A 19 13.77 8.88 -17.42
N LYS A 20 14.11 9.92 -16.63
CA LYS A 20 14.27 9.78 -15.17
C LYS A 20 12.97 9.34 -14.49
N THR A 21 11.82 9.92 -14.86
CA THR A 21 10.51 9.53 -14.30
C THR A 21 10.20 8.06 -14.57
N ARG A 22 10.51 7.57 -15.77
CA ARG A 22 10.33 6.16 -16.13
C ARG A 22 11.26 5.25 -15.32
N GLU A 23 12.55 5.58 -15.22
CA GLU A 23 13.50 4.81 -14.41
C GLU A 23 13.07 4.71 -12.94
N THR A 24 12.55 5.80 -12.36
CA THR A 24 12.02 5.79 -11.00
C THR A 24 10.79 4.88 -10.87
N ALA A 25 9.86 4.92 -11.83
CA ALA A 25 8.68 4.06 -11.81
C ALA A 25 9.06 2.57 -11.90
N ASP A 26 9.99 2.24 -12.80
CA ASP A 26 10.44 0.86 -12.99
C ASP A 26 11.19 0.32 -11.75
N LYS A 27 11.94 1.17 -11.03
CA LYS A 27 12.56 0.81 -9.74
C LYS A 27 11.53 0.53 -8.64
N ILE A 28 10.51 1.39 -8.51
CA ILE A 28 9.45 1.19 -7.53
C ILE A 28 8.70 -0.11 -7.82
N GLU A 29 8.44 -0.41 -9.11
CA GLU A 29 7.81 -1.68 -9.50
C GLU A 29 8.66 -2.89 -9.12
N ALA A 30 9.97 -2.85 -9.34
CA ALA A 30 10.85 -3.94 -8.92
C ALA A 30 10.78 -4.21 -7.40
N HIS A 31 10.61 -3.18 -6.57
CA HIS A 31 10.36 -3.36 -5.13
C HIS A 31 9.01 -3.99 -4.84
N PHE A 32 7.96 -3.61 -5.57
CA PHE A 32 6.63 -4.22 -5.42
C PHE A 32 6.62 -5.69 -5.89
N ASP A 33 7.32 -6.01 -6.98
CA ASP A 33 7.52 -7.38 -7.44
C ASP A 33 8.30 -8.21 -6.40
N THR A 34 9.27 -7.60 -5.73
CA THR A 34 9.97 -8.22 -4.59
C THR A 34 9.01 -8.50 -3.44
N ILE A 35 8.14 -7.53 -3.07
CA ILE A 35 7.12 -7.72 -2.03
C ILE A 35 6.19 -8.89 -2.38
N GLU A 36 5.71 -8.94 -3.60
CA GLU A 36 4.87 -10.03 -4.07
C GLU A 36 5.60 -11.38 -4.00
N ASN A 37 6.82 -11.45 -4.54
CA ASN A 37 7.59 -12.69 -4.53
C ASN A 37 7.79 -13.20 -3.10
N GLU A 38 8.11 -12.32 -2.15
CA GLU A 38 8.27 -12.70 -0.74
C GLU A 38 6.95 -13.16 -0.10
N ILE A 39 5.81 -12.55 -0.43
CA ILE A 39 4.50 -13.00 0.07
C ILE A 39 4.20 -14.44 -0.38
N PHE A 40 4.45 -14.76 -1.65
CA PHE A 40 4.12 -16.07 -2.19
C PHE A 40 5.19 -17.14 -1.90
N ASN A 41 6.48 -16.76 -1.91
CA ASN A 41 7.62 -17.68 -1.90
C ASN A 41 8.53 -17.54 -0.67
N GLY A 42 8.47 -16.44 0.07
CA GLY A 42 9.30 -16.18 1.24
C GLY A 42 8.88 -16.97 2.48
N ASP A 43 9.86 -17.40 3.29
CA ASP A 43 9.63 -18.23 4.49
C ASP A 43 8.81 -17.50 5.57
N ALA A 44 8.90 -16.17 5.62
CA ALA A 44 8.16 -15.35 6.57
C ALA A 44 6.63 -15.52 6.45
N PHE A 45 6.14 -15.96 5.29
CA PHE A 45 4.72 -16.11 4.98
C PHE A 45 4.28 -17.57 4.82
N LEU A 46 5.16 -18.54 5.13
CA LEU A 46 4.93 -19.97 4.92
C LEU A 46 3.57 -20.45 5.47
N LYS A 47 3.15 -19.95 6.65
CA LYS A 47 1.89 -20.36 7.30
C LYS A 47 0.61 -19.98 6.54
N TRP A 48 0.68 -19.05 5.58
CA TRP A 48 -0.46 -18.59 4.78
C TRP A 48 -0.36 -18.98 3.30
N ARG A 49 0.69 -19.73 2.93
CA ARG A 49 0.95 -20.11 1.55
C ARG A 49 -0.21 -20.91 0.96
N GLY A 50 -0.54 -20.62 -0.30
CA GLY A 50 -1.67 -21.23 -1.01
C GLY A 50 -3.04 -20.60 -0.70
N SER A 51 -3.11 -19.68 0.28
CA SER A 51 -4.35 -19.02 0.67
C SER A 51 -4.42 -17.54 0.28
N PHE A 52 -3.38 -17.01 -0.36
CA PHE A 52 -3.33 -15.60 -0.78
C PHE A 52 -4.11 -15.37 -2.08
N ASP A 53 -4.79 -14.23 -2.13
CA ASP A 53 -5.22 -13.55 -3.34
C ASP A 53 -4.64 -12.13 -3.35
N MET A 54 -4.29 -11.64 -4.54
CA MET A 54 -3.66 -10.33 -4.70
C MET A 54 -4.20 -9.61 -5.94
N LYS A 55 -4.77 -8.42 -5.71
CA LYS A 55 -5.18 -7.51 -6.78
C LYS A 55 -4.18 -6.38 -6.91
N LYS A 56 -3.68 -6.16 -8.12
CA LYS A 56 -2.69 -5.11 -8.44
C LYS A 56 -3.33 -4.00 -9.26
N VAL A 57 -3.01 -2.76 -8.91
CA VAL A 57 -3.35 -1.58 -9.71
C VAL A 57 -2.09 -0.75 -9.87
N ILE A 58 -1.64 -0.60 -11.12
CA ILE A 58 -0.48 0.21 -11.48
C ILE A 58 -0.97 1.32 -12.42
N ILE A 59 -0.70 2.57 -12.06
CA ILE A 59 -1.03 3.74 -12.87
C ILE A 59 0.26 4.53 -13.10
N LYS A 60 0.77 4.43 -14.33
CA LYS A 60 1.86 5.26 -14.85
C LYS A 60 1.28 6.41 -15.67
N LYS A 61 1.50 7.65 -15.26
CA LYS A 61 1.23 8.84 -16.08
C LYS A 61 2.54 9.55 -16.36
N GLU A 62 2.75 9.93 -17.62
CA GLU A 62 3.95 10.67 -18.01
C GLU A 62 4.07 11.98 -17.21
N GLY A 63 5.21 12.17 -16.55
CA GLY A 63 5.48 13.36 -15.73
C GLY A 63 4.71 13.44 -14.41
N ALA A 64 4.04 12.37 -13.96
CA ALA A 64 3.36 12.31 -12.67
C ALA A 64 4.00 11.26 -11.73
N ASP A 65 3.61 11.31 -10.45
CA ASP A 65 3.97 10.30 -9.46
C ASP A 65 3.43 8.92 -9.89
N VAL A 66 4.25 7.88 -9.72
CA VAL A 66 3.80 6.49 -9.93
C VAL A 66 2.81 6.13 -8.83
N LYS A 67 1.67 5.55 -9.21
CA LYS A 67 0.73 4.98 -8.27
C LYS A 67 0.69 3.46 -8.40
N ILE A 68 0.92 2.75 -7.30
CA ILE A 68 0.84 1.30 -7.21
C ILE A 68 0.04 0.92 -5.95
N ASP A 69 -1.02 0.15 -6.13
CA ASP A 69 -1.80 -0.43 -5.04
C ASP A 69 -1.78 -1.96 -5.18
N TYR A 70 -1.25 -2.67 -4.19
CA TYR A 70 -1.40 -4.12 -4.04
C TYR A 70 -2.38 -4.40 -2.90
N ASP A 71 -3.56 -4.90 -3.23
CA ASP A 71 -4.54 -5.37 -2.26
C ASP A 71 -4.35 -6.88 -2.06
N ILE A 72 -3.86 -7.24 -0.88
CA ILE A 72 -3.52 -8.60 -0.46
C ILE A 72 -4.60 -9.10 0.49
N ARG A 73 -5.15 -10.29 0.26
CA ARG A 73 -6.09 -10.93 1.19
C ARG A 73 -5.81 -12.42 1.31
N LEU A 74 -6.36 -13.02 2.36
CA LEU A 74 -6.53 -14.46 2.41
C LEU A 74 -7.91 -14.85 1.89
N LEU A 75 -7.99 -15.98 1.20
CA LEU A 75 -9.22 -16.50 0.59
C LEU A 75 -10.33 -16.81 1.60
N ASN A 76 -9.96 -17.10 2.85
CA ASN A 76 -10.90 -17.38 3.94
C ASN A 76 -11.33 -16.12 4.71
N TRP A 77 -10.81 -14.94 4.36
CA TRP A 77 -11.25 -13.69 4.99
C TRP A 77 -12.59 -13.22 4.46
N PRO A 78 -13.36 -12.46 5.27
CA PRO A 78 -14.59 -11.80 4.82
C PRO A 78 -14.35 -10.97 3.55
N ASP A 79 -15.40 -10.84 2.74
CA ASP A 79 -15.32 -10.02 1.54
C ASP A 79 -15.08 -8.55 1.87
N GLY A 80 -14.27 -7.91 1.03
CA GLY A 80 -13.85 -6.53 1.24
C GLY A 80 -12.71 -6.34 2.25
N LEU A 81 -12.29 -7.39 2.99
CA LEU A 81 -11.13 -7.32 3.88
C LEU A 81 -9.83 -7.50 3.09
N SER A 82 -8.89 -6.56 3.22
CA SER A 82 -7.59 -6.61 2.54
C SER A 82 -6.51 -5.82 3.28
N ILE A 83 -5.26 -6.16 3.01
CA ILE A 83 -4.08 -5.36 3.34
C ILE A 83 -3.65 -4.66 2.05
N LYS A 84 -3.69 -3.33 2.02
CA LYS A 84 -3.19 -2.53 0.89
C LYS A 84 -1.74 -2.13 1.14
N VAL A 85 -0.83 -2.55 0.27
CA VAL A 85 0.45 -1.87 0.07
C VAL A 85 0.22 -0.77 -0.96
N TYR A 86 0.36 0.48 -0.53
CA TYR A 86 0.02 1.66 -1.30
C TYR A 86 1.27 2.50 -1.55
N LYS A 87 1.50 2.85 -2.82
CA LYS A 87 2.45 3.87 -3.24
C LYS A 87 1.75 4.90 -4.11
N HIS A 88 1.89 6.17 -3.74
CA HIS A 88 1.64 7.33 -4.62
C HIS A 88 2.57 8.44 -4.18
N LYS A 89 2.09 9.46 -3.44
CA LYS A 89 2.97 10.45 -2.78
C LYS A 89 3.73 9.88 -1.59
N ALA A 90 3.11 8.93 -0.89
CA ALA A 90 3.65 8.22 0.26
C ALA A 90 3.71 6.71 -0.04
N LEU A 91 4.44 5.97 0.78
CA LEU A 91 4.44 4.51 0.82
C LEU A 91 3.87 4.06 2.17
N GLY A 92 2.92 3.13 2.17
CA GLY A 92 2.41 2.57 3.42
C GLY A 92 1.65 1.26 3.25
N VAL A 93 1.37 0.61 4.37
CA VAL A 93 0.71 -0.69 4.44
C VAL A 93 -0.45 -0.65 5.43
N PHE A 94 -1.66 -0.91 4.94
CA PHE A 94 -2.88 -0.69 5.71
C PHE A 94 -3.85 -1.86 5.60
N ALA A 95 -4.29 -2.40 6.75
CA ALA A 95 -5.43 -3.30 6.82
C ALA A 95 -6.75 -2.51 6.79
N TYR A 96 -7.68 -2.92 5.93
CA TYR A 96 -8.96 -2.25 5.77
C TYR A 96 -10.08 -3.19 5.33
N LEU A 97 -11.32 -2.82 5.64
CA LEU A 97 -12.54 -3.51 5.23
C LEU A 97 -13.49 -2.54 4.53
N LYS A 98 -14.11 -3.00 3.44
CA LYS A 98 -15.06 -2.22 2.62
C LYS A 98 -16.53 -2.40 3.00
N ASP A 99 -16.80 -2.39 4.30
CA ASP A 99 -18.14 -2.46 4.86
C ASP A 99 -18.07 -1.94 6.31
N GLU A 100 -18.87 -0.93 6.65
CA GLU A 100 -18.86 -0.35 8.00
C GLU A 100 -19.45 -1.32 9.03
N GLU A 101 -20.57 -1.96 8.70
CA GLU A 101 -21.31 -2.82 9.62
C GLU A 101 -20.52 -4.09 9.91
N GLU A 102 -19.92 -4.70 8.87
CA GLU A 102 -19.09 -5.88 9.04
C GLU A 102 -17.79 -5.53 9.81
N CYS A 103 -17.21 -4.34 9.59
CA CYS A 103 -16.07 -3.87 10.36
C CYS A 103 -16.42 -3.69 11.85
N GLN A 104 -17.55 -3.03 12.13
CA GLN A 104 -18.07 -2.82 13.47
C GLN A 104 -18.33 -4.15 14.19
N LYS A 105 -18.85 -5.15 13.47
CA LYS A 105 -19.13 -6.49 13.99
C LYS A 105 -17.86 -7.21 14.43
N TYR A 106 -16.77 -7.14 13.65
CA TYR A 106 -15.51 -7.78 14.01
C TYR A 106 -14.73 -7.01 15.07
N LEU A 107 -14.69 -5.68 15.00
CA LEU A 107 -13.91 -4.87 15.93
C LEU A 107 -14.65 -4.58 17.24
N ASN A 108 -15.98 -4.73 17.27
CA ASN A 108 -16.82 -4.38 18.43
C ASN A 108 -16.59 -2.93 18.93
N GLU A 109 -16.19 -2.04 18.02
CA GLU A 109 -15.95 -0.61 18.24
C GLU A 109 -16.28 0.17 16.96
N LYS A 110 -16.52 1.47 17.10
CA LYS A 110 -16.88 2.32 15.97
C LYS A 110 -15.77 2.30 14.91
N PRO A 111 -16.03 1.85 13.68
CA PRO A 111 -15.02 1.82 12.62
C PRO A 111 -14.48 3.22 12.32
N VAL A 112 -13.17 3.29 12.10
CA VAL A 112 -12.51 4.52 11.68
C VAL A 112 -12.35 4.52 10.16
N ALA A 113 -12.93 5.50 9.48
CA ALA A 113 -12.82 5.61 8.03
C ALA A 113 -11.37 5.88 7.58
N CYS A 114 -10.94 5.21 6.52
CA CYS A 114 -9.67 5.48 5.87
C CYS A 114 -9.68 6.87 5.24
N ARG A 115 -8.63 7.66 5.48
CA ARG A 115 -8.58 9.07 5.06
C ARG A 115 -8.71 9.28 3.55
N TYR A 116 -8.20 8.35 2.75
CA TYR A 116 -8.06 8.51 1.30
C TYR A 116 -8.85 7.49 0.48
N TRP A 117 -9.51 6.53 1.11
CA TRP A 117 -10.24 5.46 0.43
C TRP A 117 -11.69 5.50 0.85
N ARG A 118 -12.56 5.80 -0.12
CA ARG A 118 -14.01 5.84 0.11
C ARG A 118 -14.50 4.48 0.53
N GLU A 119 -15.49 4.48 1.44
CA GLU A 119 -16.18 3.26 1.88
C GLU A 119 -15.20 2.19 2.37
N SER A 120 -14.09 2.61 2.98
CA SER A 120 -13.06 1.75 3.52
C SER A 120 -12.78 2.17 4.94
N PHE A 121 -12.71 1.19 5.85
CA PHE A 121 -12.51 1.41 7.28
C PHE A 121 -11.27 0.66 7.72
N TYR A 122 -10.47 1.26 8.60
CA TYR A 122 -9.31 0.60 9.15
C TYR A 122 -9.72 -0.63 9.95
N PHE A 123 -9.07 -1.76 9.67
CA PHE A 123 -9.37 -3.03 10.32
C PHE A 123 -8.26 -3.37 11.31
N SER A 124 -8.33 -2.79 12.51
CA SER A 124 -7.30 -2.88 13.54
C SER A 124 -7.79 -2.26 14.84
N HIS A 125 -7.31 -2.75 15.98
CA HIS A 125 -7.58 -2.18 17.30
C HIS A 125 -6.54 -1.16 17.77
N ARG A 126 -5.60 -0.76 16.90
CA ARG A 126 -4.53 0.18 17.26
C ARG A 126 -5.01 1.62 17.16
N GLU A 127 -4.48 2.51 18.00
CA GLU A 127 -4.89 3.93 18.01
C GLU A 127 -4.19 4.77 16.93
N ASN A 128 -2.92 4.45 16.59
CA ASN A 128 -2.10 5.21 15.63
C ASN A 128 -2.25 4.73 14.17
N LEU A 129 -3.50 4.70 13.69
CA LEU A 129 -3.90 4.05 12.44
C LEU A 129 -3.22 4.60 11.17
N ASP A 130 -2.71 5.84 11.18
CA ASP A 130 -2.02 6.44 10.03
C ASP A 130 -0.49 6.42 10.19
N SER A 131 0.05 6.96 11.28
CA SER A 131 1.50 7.17 11.46
C SER A 131 2.29 5.88 11.53
N GLU A 132 1.75 4.82 12.14
CA GLU A 132 2.43 3.52 12.23
C GLU A 132 2.40 2.73 10.92
N ARG A 133 1.61 3.17 9.94
CA ARG A 133 1.34 2.43 8.71
C ARG A 133 2.10 2.95 7.50
N TYR A 134 2.58 4.19 7.57
CA TYR A 134 3.53 4.70 6.58
C TYR A 134 4.92 4.08 6.76
N VAL A 135 5.59 3.90 5.63
CA VAL A 135 7.01 3.55 5.51
C VAL A 135 7.77 4.78 5.02
N LEU A 136 7.21 5.47 4.00
CA LEU A 136 7.70 6.76 3.53
C LEU A 136 6.54 7.76 3.53
N LEU A 137 6.75 8.94 4.12
CA LEU A 137 5.75 10.00 4.15
C LEU A 137 5.67 10.77 2.83
N GLU A 138 6.79 10.87 2.13
CA GLU A 138 6.89 11.53 0.83
C GLU A 138 8.00 10.94 -0.05
N GLY A 139 7.88 11.18 -1.35
CA GLY A 139 8.94 10.89 -2.33
C GLY A 139 8.73 9.61 -3.14
N ASN A 140 9.61 9.42 -4.12
CA ASN A 140 9.62 8.29 -5.05
C ASN A 140 10.92 7.47 -4.95
N GLU A 141 11.66 7.63 -3.86
CA GLU A 141 12.95 6.97 -3.63
C GLU A 141 12.78 5.80 -2.68
N MET A 142 12.07 4.76 -3.13
CA MET A 142 11.96 3.51 -2.38
C MET A 142 13.32 2.80 -2.36
N GLN A 143 13.71 2.31 -1.19
CA GLN A 143 14.93 1.54 -0.97
C GLN A 143 14.60 0.10 -0.55
N ASP A 144 15.60 -0.77 -0.52
CA ASP A 144 15.46 -2.16 -0.05
C ASP A 144 14.95 -2.22 1.40
N ASN A 145 15.39 -1.30 2.26
CA ASN A 145 14.92 -1.22 3.64
C ASN A 145 13.42 -0.86 3.73
N ASP A 146 12.91 -0.05 2.80
CA ASP A 146 11.47 0.27 2.76
C ASP A 146 10.66 -0.94 2.32
N THR A 147 11.21 -1.73 1.39
CA THR A 147 10.64 -3.02 0.96
C THR A 147 10.53 -3.99 2.15
N HIS A 148 11.61 -4.09 2.93
CA HIS A 148 11.63 -4.91 4.14
C HIS A 148 10.59 -4.45 5.17
N GLN A 149 10.52 -3.15 5.45
CA GLN A 149 9.51 -2.59 6.35
C GLN A 149 8.08 -2.84 5.86
N CYS A 150 7.83 -2.78 4.54
CA CYS A 150 6.54 -3.16 3.98
C CYS A 150 6.20 -4.61 4.32
N LEU A 151 7.13 -5.55 4.10
CA LEU A 151 6.92 -6.97 4.39
C LEU A 151 6.66 -7.24 5.88
N GLU A 152 7.41 -6.59 6.77
CA GLU A 152 7.18 -6.68 8.22
C GLU A 152 5.78 -6.18 8.60
N LYS A 153 5.35 -5.03 8.05
CA LYS A 153 4.01 -4.50 8.30
C LYS A 153 2.91 -5.41 7.74
N ILE A 154 3.09 -5.99 6.55
CA ILE A 154 2.14 -6.96 5.98
C ILE A 154 1.99 -8.15 6.93
N LYS A 155 3.10 -8.69 7.43
CA LYS A 155 3.09 -9.81 8.39
C LYS A 155 2.35 -9.45 9.67
N CYS A 156 2.65 -8.28 10.25
CA CYS A 156 1.95 -7.78 11.44
C CYS A 156 0.43 -7.66 11.22
N HIS A 157 0.00 -7.14 10.06
CA HIS A 157 -1.42 -7.05 9.73
C HIS A 157 -2.06 -8.42 9.53
N LEU A 158 -1.39 -9.37 8.87
CA LEU A 158 -1.89 -10.73 8.72
C LEU A 158 -2.13 -11.39 10.09
N GLU A 159 -1.21 -11.21 11.03
CA GLU A 159 -1.32 -11.73 12.39
C GLU A 159 -2.44 -11.05 13.18
N GLU A 160 -2.53 -9.74 13.12
CA GLU A 160 -3.57 -8.97 13.79
C GLU A 160 -4.97 -9.34 13.25
N ILE A 161 -5.15 -9.36 11.93
CA ILE A 161 -6.40 -9.75 11.30
C ILE A 161 -6.79 -11.18 11.71
N THR A 162 -5.85 -12.13 11.67
CA THR A 162 -6.12 -13.52 12.07
C THR A 162 -6.62 -13.58 13.52
N ASN A 163 -5.99 -12.81 14.42
CA ASN A 163 -6.39 -12.75 15.84
C ASN A 163 -7.75 -12.08 16.06
N ILE A 164 -8.10 -11.06 15.26
CA ILE A 164 -9.42 -10.42 15.29
C ILE A 164 -10.48 -11.43 14.86
N LEU A 165 -10.28 -12.05 13.68
CA LEU A 165 -11.23 -13.00 13.11
C LEU A 165 -11.44 -14.25 13.98
N SER A 166 -10.40 -14.74 14.67
CA SER A 166 -10.51 -15.90 15.55
C SER A 166 -11.32 -15.66 16.83
N LYS A 167 -11.52 -14.39 17.24
CA LYS A 167 -12.31 -14.03 18.43
C LYS A 167 -13.80 -13.87 18.15
N CYS A 168 -14.18 -13.83 16.87
CA CYS A 168 -15.56 -13.65 16.42
C CYS A 168 -16.19 -14.95 15.89
N GLN A 169 -15.49 -16.08 15.99
CA GLN A 169 -15.99 -17.43 15.71
C GLN A 169 -16.50 -18.08 16.99
#